data_AF-D7GQ14-F1
#
_entry.id   AF-D7GQ14-F1
#
_cell.length_a   1.000
_cell.length_b   1.000
_cell.length_c   1.000
_cell.angle_alpha   90.00
_cell.angle_beta   90.00
_cell.angle_gamma   90.00
#
_symmetry.space_group_name_H-M   'P 1'
#
loop_
_entity.id
_entity.type
_entity.pdbx_description
1 polymer ?
#
loop_
_entity_poly.entity_id
_entity_poly.type
_entity_poly.pdbx_seq_one_letter_code
_entity_poly.pdbx_strand_id
1 'polypeptide(L)'
;MPCPHNQISIVQRSNRQSAVAAAAYQSGEKLFCEYDQEIKHYPEKRGIVHNEIMLPANAPQEYADRNTLWNAAEAVEKQWNSQLARRWVLTIPREIPPDQYAVLVREFCQQQFVSKGMIVDFAIHDPYPPGHNPHAHVLLTMRAMDEHGKWLPKSRKVYDLDENGERIKLPVQALPGSNGSKYRLRSVHRRRHHVRSKLVCFFRKNKQLLIFVL
;
A
#
# COMPACT_ATOMS: atom_id res chain seq x y z
N MET A 1 1.67 21.64 -15.14
CA MET A 1 2.17 20.28 -14.93
C MET A 1 0.98 19.34 -14.89
N PRO A 2 0.93 18.29 -15.74
CA PRO A 2 -0.07 17.25 -15.56
C PRO A 2 0.12 16.62 -14.19
N CYS A 3 -0.98 16.37 -13.50
CA CYS A 3 -0.98 15.70 -12.20
C CYS A 3 -0.35 14.31 -12.40
N PRO A 4 0.71 13.93 -11.66
CA PRO A 4 1.21 12.56 -11.73
C PRO A 4 0.05 11.59 -11.45
N HIS A 5 -0.10 10.57 -12.29
CA HIS A 5 -1.13 9.56 -12.15
C HIS A 5 -0.87 8.77 -10.86
N ASN A 6 -1.59 9.12 -9.81
CA ASN A 6 -1.57 8.41 -8.53
C ASN A 6 -2.87 7.61 -8.40
N GLN A 7 -2.76 6.29 -8.33
CA GLN A 7 -3.93 5.43 -8.20
C GLN A 7 -3.76 4.51 -6.99
N ILE A 8 -4.74 4.54 -6.08
CA ILE A 8 -4.83 3.60 -4.97
C ILE A 8 -6.01 2.67 -5.24
N SER A 9 -5.77 1.36 -5.18
CA SER A 9 -6.79 0.33 -5.32
C SER A 9 -6.58 -0.78 -4.29
N ILE A 10 -7.61 -1.60 -4.11
CA ILE A 10 -7.56 -2.77 -3.23
C ILE A 10 -7.64 -4.01 -4.10
N VAL A 11 -6.73 -4.96 -3.85
CA VAL A 11 -6.82 -6.31 -4.39
C VAL A 11 -7.83 -7.06 -3.53
N GLN A 12 -8.95 -7.45 -4.11
CA GLN A 12 -10.10 -7.98 -3.39
C GLN A 12 -10.57 -9.32 -3.95
N ARG A 13 -10.71 -10.31 -3.06
CA ARG A 13 -11.08 -11.69 -3.43
C ARG A 13 -12.45 -11.79 -4.10
N SER A 14 -13.43 -11.01 -3.64
CA SER A 14 -14.78 -10.99 -4.24
C SER A 14 -14.78 -10.52 -5.70
N ASN A 15 -13.74 -9.80 -6.13
CA ASN A 15 -13.56 -9.36 -7.51
C ASN A 15 -12.72 -10.35 -8.32
N ARG A 16 -12.55 -11.59 -7.81
CA ARG A 16 -11.71 -12.64 -8.39
C ARG A 16 -10.25 -12.21 -8.56
N GLN A 17 -9.76 -11.35 -7.67
CA GLN A 17 -8.37 -10.91 -7.66
C GLN A 17 -7.56 -11.72 -6.63
N SER A 18 -6.26 -11.85 -6.89
CA SER A 18 -5.27 -12.48 -6.02
C SER A 18 -4.09 -11.53 -5.78
N ALA A 19 -3.58 -11.50 -4.56
CA ALA A 19 -2.35 -10.79 -4.21
C ALA A 19 -1.12 -11.47 -4.82
N VAL A 20 -1.09 -12.81 -4.87
CA VAL A 20 -0.05 -13.57 -5.58
C VAL A 20 -0.02 -13.21 -7.06
N ALA A 21 -1.18 -13.16 -7.72
CA ALA A 21 -1.28 -12.75 -9.12
C ALA A 21 -0.83 -11.28 -9.32
N ALA A 22 -1.23 -10.39 -8.40
CA ALA A 22 -0.82 -8.99 -8.42
C ALA A 22 0.70 -8.82 -8.28
N ALA A 23 1.33 -9.62 -7.41
CA ALA A 23 2.77 -9.62 -7.16
C ALA A 23 3.55 -10.17 -8.36
N ALA A 24 3.12 -11.30 -8.93
CA ALA A 24 3.69 -11.88 -10.14
C ALA A 24 3.65 -10.89 -11.30
N TYR A 25 2.49 -10.22 -11.49
CA TYR A 25 2.31 -9.24 -12.56
C TYR A 25 3.24 -8.03 -12.43
N GLN A 26 3.46 -7.49 -11.22
CA GLN A 26 4.30 -6.30 -11.06
C GLN A 26 5.80 -6.63 -11.06
N SER A 27 6.20 -7.80 -10.57
CA SER A 27 7.61 -8.20 -10.45
C SER A 27 8.15 -8.89 -11.70
N GLY A 28 7.26 -9.49 -12.51
CA GLY A 28 7.64 -10.36 -13.64
C GLY A 28 7.99 -11.79 -13.21
N GLU A 29 7.85 -12.12 -11.92
CA GLU A 29 8.15 -13.45 -11.40
C GLU A 29 7.02 -14.46 -11.68
N LYS A 30 7.41 -15.74 -11.70
CA LYS A 30 6.49 -16.88 -11.78
C LYS A 30 6.19 -17.36 -10.36
N LEU A 31 4.96 -17.15 -9.88
CA LEU A 31 4.55 -17.46 -8.50
C LEU A 31 3.43 -18.49 -8.47
N PHE A 32 3.43 -19.39 -7.50
CA PHE A 32 2.35 -20.35 -7.28
C PHE A 32 1.37 -19.83 -6.21
N CYS A 33 0.07 -19.80 -6.54
CA CYS A 33 -0.98 -19.37 -5.63
C CYS A 33 -1.61 -20.59 -4.96
N GLU A 34 -1.46 -20.72 -3.65
CA GLU A 34 -2.01 -21.86 -2.90
C GLU A 34 -3.53 -21.81 -2.79
N TYR A 35 -4.14 -20.63 -2.88
CA TYR A 35 -5.60 -20.49 -2.75
C TYR A 35 -6.36 -21.10 -3.92
N ASP A 36 -5.92 -20.84 -5.16
CA ASP A 36 -6.56 -21.35 -6.38
C ASP A 36 -5.78 -22.47 -7.06
N GLN A 37 -4.62 -22.85 -6.51
CA GLN A 37 -3.73 -23.91 -7.01
C GLN A 37 -3.21 -23.63 -8.44
N GLU A 38 -3.05 -22.35 -8.79
CA GLU A 38 -2.58 -21.94 -10.12
C GLU A 38 -1.20 -21.26 -10.06
N ILE A 39 -0.42 -21.46 -11.13
CA ILE A 39 0.79 -20.68 -11.38
C ILE A 39 0.41 -19.36 -12.04
N LYS A 40 0.83 -18.24 -11.44
CA LYS A 40 0.68 -16.88 -11.96
C LYS A 40 1.99 -16.46 -12.62
N HIS A 41 1.95 -16.23 -13.93
CA HIS A 41 3.11 -15.84 -14.71
C HIS A 41 2.69 -14.98 -15.92
N TYR A 42 3.33 -13.83 -16.07
CA TYR A 42 2.96 -12.81 -17.07
C TYR A 42 4.19 -12.38 -17.87
N PRO A 43 4.73 -13.26 -18.75
CA PRO A 43 5.99 -13.02 -19.46
C PRO A 43 5.94 -11.85 -20.44
N GLU A 44 4.75 -11.37 -20.79
CA GLU A 44 4.56 -10.20 -21.64
C GLU A 44 4.85 -8.87 -20.91
N LYS A 45 4.98 -8.88 -19.58
CA LYS A 45 5.35 -7.69 -18.80
C LYS A 45 6.82 -7.36 -19.04
N ARG A 46 7.06 -6.21 -19.67
CA ARG A 46 8.39 -5.68 -19.99
C ARG A 46 8.59 -4.32 -19.32
N GLY A 47 9.84 -3.86 -19.29
CA GLY A 47 10.19 -2.54 -18.75
C GLY A 47 10.25 -2.51 -17.23
N ILE A 48 10.36 -3.65 -16.55
CA ILE A 48 10.63 -3.72 -15.12
C ILE A 48 12.11 -3.40 -14.93
N VAL A 49 12.41 -2.28 -14.30
CA VAL A 49 13.80 -1.80 -14.09
C VAL A 49 14.30 -2.06 -12.68
N HIS A 50 13.39 -2.30 -11.73
CA HIS A 50 13.70 -2.67 -10.35
C HIS A 50 12.51 -3.38 -9.71
N ASN A 51 12.75 -4.33 -8.81
CA ASN A 51 11.74 -4.78 -7.87
C ASN A 51 12.41 -5.22 -6.55
N GLU A 52 11.73 -5.06 -5.43
CA GLU A 52 12.21 -5.54 -4.12
C GLU A 52 11.06 -5.67 -3.12
N ILE A 53 11.32 -6.43 -2.05
CA ILE A 53 10.45 -6.51 -0.88
C ILE A 53 11.17 -5.83 0.29
N MET A 54 10.46 -4.94 0.98
CA MET A 54 10.91 -4.28 2.19
C MET A 54 10.18 -4.85 3.40
N LEU A 55 10.95 -5.38 4.34
CA LEU A 55 10.45 -5.97 5.58
C LEU A 55 10.62 -4.99 6.75
N PRO A 56 9.64 -4.88 7.67
CA PRO A 56 9.87 -4.27 8.97
C PRO A 56 10.85 -5.15 9.77
N ALA A 57 11.56 -4.57 10.73
CA ALA A 57 12.64 -5.25 11.46
C ALA A 57 12.21 -6.57 12.15
N ASN A 58 10.94 -6.65 12.53
CA ASN A 58 10.30 -7.76 13.23
C ASN A 58 9.62 -8.78 12.31
N ALA A 59 9.58 -8.57 10.99
CA ALA A 59 8.98 -9.55 10.08
C ALA A 59 9.88 -10.80 9.93
N PRO A 60 9.28 -12.00 9.80
CA PRO A 60 10.00 -13.20 9.39
C PRO A 60 10.80 -12.98 8.11
N GLN A 61 12.07 -13.39 8.09
CA GLN A 61 12.95 -13.21 6.94
C GLN A 61 12.52 -14.03 5.72
N GLU A 62 11.77 -15.11 5.92
CA GLU A 62 11.16 -15.90 4.83
C GLU A 62 10.21 -15.07 3.96
N TYR A 63 9.65 -13.96 4.48
CA TYR A 63 8.83 -13.05 3.69
C TYR A 63 9.63 -12.16 2.73
N ALA A 64 10.95 -12.24 2.73
CA ALA A 64 11.77 -11.70 1.64
C ALA A 64 11.57 -12.49 0.34
N ASP A 65 11.09 -13.74 0.42
CA ASP A 65 10.60 -14.49 -0.73
C ASP A 65 9.16 -14.08 -1.07
N ARG A 66 8.97 -13.64 -2.31
CA ARG A 66 7.71 -13.08 -2.79
C ARG A 66 6.58 -14.09 -2.81
N ASN A 67 6.88 -15.34 -3.16
CA ASN A 67 5.86 -16.38 -3.20
C ASN A 67 5.37 -16.71 -1.79
N THR A 68 6.29 -16.82 -0.84
CA THR A 68 6.04 -17.10 0.58
C THR A 68 5.25 -15.97 1.22
N LEU A 69 5.66 -14.72 1.03
CA LEU A 69 4.95 -13.53 1.55
C LEU A 69 3.48 -13.51 1.11
N TRP A 70 3.22 -13.58 -0.19
CA TRP A 70 1.87 -13.34 -0.70
C TRP A 70 0.92 -14.51 -0.46
N ASN A 71 1.41 -15.75 -0.41
CA ASN A 71 0.60 -16.87 0.08
C ASN A 71 0.27 -16.71 1.58
N ALA A 72 1.24 -16.34 2.42
CA ALA A 72 0.98 -16.09 3.84
C ALA A 72 -0.03 -14.95 4.07
N ALA A 73 0.07 -13.87 3.29
CA ALA A 73 -0.86 -12.75 3.33
C ALA A 73 -2.27 -13.12 2.87
N GLU A 74 -2.43 -13.99 1.86
CA GLU A 74 -3.75 -14.50 1.47
C GLU A 74 -4.32 -15.50 2.47
N ALA A 75 -3.48 -16.35 3.08
CA ALA A 75 -3.89 -17.39 4.02
C ALA A 75 -4.46 -16.83 5.33
N VAL A 76 -3.96 -15.70 5.82
CA VAL A 76 -4.52 -15.03 7.02
C VAL A 76 -5.90 -14.42 6.74
N GLU A 77 -6.26 -14.21 5.48
CA GLU A 77 -7.53 -13.64 5.05
C GLU A 77 -8.55 -14.74 4.71
N LYS A 78 -9.46 -15.04 5.65
CA LYS A 78 -10.34 -16.22 5.57
C LYS A 78 -11.69 -16.00 4.87
N GLN A 79 -12.11 -14.76 4.65
CA GLN A 79 -13.46 -14.45 4.14
C GLN A 79 -13.47 -14.39 2.60
N TRP A 80 -14.58 -14.78 1.97
CA TRP A 80 -14.74 -14.77 0.51
C TRP A 80 -14.57 -13.37 -0.10
N ASN A 81 -14.89 -12.32 0.65
CA ASN A 81 -14.79 -10.92 0.24
C ASN A 81 -13.56 -10.20 0.84
N SER A 82 -12.55 -10.95 1.28
CA SER A 82 -11.36 -10.36 1.91
C SER A 82 -10.64 -9.40 0.97
N GLN A 83 -10.20 -8.27 1.54
CA GLN A 83 -9.19 -7.41 0.96
C GLN A 83 -7.82 -8.04 1.22
N LEU A 84 -7.06 -8.35 0.17
CA LEU A 84 -5.84 -9.15 0.22
C LEU A 84 -4.59 -8.27 0.27
N ALA A 85 -4.58 -7.19 -0.52
CA ALA A 85 -3.49 -6.22 -0.57
C ALA A 85 -4.01 -4.84 -0.94
N ARG A 86 -3.24 -3.81 -0.61
CA ARG A 86 -3.45 -2.46 -1.15
C ARG A 86 -2.42 -2.21 -2.24
N ARG A 87 -2.88 -1.85 -3.43
CA ARG A 87 -2.02 -1.42 -4.53
C ARG A 87 -1.97 0.09 -4.59
N TRP A 88 -0.79 0.63 -4.78
CA TRP A 88 -0.56 2.03 -5.05
C TRP A 88 0.36 2.18 -6.25
N VAL A 89 -0.12 2.85 -7.29
CA VAL A 89 0.69 3.24 -8.44
C VAL A 89 1.11 4.69 -8.27
N LEU A 90 2.41 4.95 -8.34
CA LEU A 90 3.04 6.25 -8.16
C LEU A 90 3.84 6.59 -9.42
N THR A 91 3.61 7.76 -10.01
CA THR A 91 4.50 8.26 -11.08
C THR A 91 5.80 8.78 -10.46
N ILE A 92 6.94 8.46 -11.08
CA ILE A 92 8.23 9.05 -10.74
C ILE A 92 8.45 10.25 -11.70
N PRO A 93 8.85 11.43 -11.22
CA PRO A 93 9.15 12.56 -12.09
C PRO A 93 10.29 12.23 -13.06
N ARG A 94 10.17 12.65 -14.33
CA ARG A 94 11.15 12.34 -15.38
C ARG A 94 12.50 13.03 -15.16
N GLU A 95 12.52 14.04 -14.31
CA GLU A 95 13.71 14.79 -13.90
C GLU A 95 14.57 14.00 -12.91
N ILE A 96 14.03 12.94 -12.29
CA ILE A 96 14.78 12.05 -11.42
C ILE A 96 15.66 11.13 -12.28
N PRO A 97 16.97 11.02 -12.00
CA PRO A 97 17.83 10.07 -12.70
C PRO A 97 17.39 8.60 -12.46
N PRO A 98 17.45 7.71 -13.48
CA PRO A 98 17.00 6.32 -13.34
C PRO A 98 17.65 5.54 -12.20
N ASP A 99 18.92 5.81 -11.90
CA ASP A 99 19.67 5.23 -10.79
C ASP A 99 19.12 5.64 -9.40
N GLN A 100 18.35 6.73 -9.33
CA GLN A 100 17.71 7.20 -8.10
C GLN A 100 16.27 6.72 -7.91
N TYR A 101 15.65 6.08 -8.91
CA TYR A 101 14.26 5.64 -8.81
C TYR A 101 14.03 4.73 -7.60
N ALA A 102 14.89 3.71 -7.42
CA ALA A 102 14.75 2.76 -6.33
C ALA A 102 14.97 3.42 -4.96
N VAL A 103 15.92 4.36 -4.85
CA VAL A 103 16.19 5.10 -3.61
C VAL A 103 14.96 5.91 -3.19
N LEU A 104 14.39 6.68 -4.13
CA LEU A 104 13.20 7.49 -3.88
C LEU A 104 12.02 6.66 -3.37
N VAL A 105 11.70 5.55 -4.06
CA VAL A 105 10.57 4.69 -3.69
C VAL A 105 10.83 4.00 -2.36
N ARG A 106 12.06 3.53 -2.11
CA ARG A 106 12.45 2.88 -0.87
C ARG A 106 12.30 3.81 0.32
N GLU A 107 12.83 5.03 0.25
CA GLU A 107 12.72 6.00 1.34
C GLU A 107 11.26 6.35 1.65
N PHE A 108 10.45 6.53 0.60
CA PHE A 108 9.02 6.76 0.73
C PHE A 108 8.32 5.59 1.43
N CYS A 109 8.52 4.37 0.94
CA CYS A 109 7.91 3.17 1.50
C CYS A 109 8.38 2.89 2.93
N GLN A 110 9.66 3.16 3.25
CA GLN A 110 10.20 3.04 4.59
C GLN A 110 9.46 3.94 5.59
N GLN A 111 9.38 5.24 5.27
CA GLN A 111 8.78 6.24 6.14
C GLN A 111 7.26 6.06 6.25
N GLN A 112 6.59 5.69 5.16
CA GLN A 112 5.13 5.64 5.16
C GLN A 112 4.57 4.31 5.66
N PHE A 113 5.29 3.20 5.49
CA PHE A 113 4.71 1.87 5.66
C PHE A 113 5.55 0.94 6.52
N VAL A 114 6.82 0.72 6.15
CA VAL A 114 7.66 -0.28 6.79
C VAL A 114 7.94 0.09 8.25
N SER A 115 8.18 1.37 8.53
CA SER A 115 8.31 1.90 9.90
C SER A 115 7.07 1.71 10.78
N LYS A 116 5.93 1.34 10.19
CA LYS A 116 4.65 1.09 10.87
C LYS A 116 4.28 -0.40 10.87
N GLY A 117 5.27 -1.26 10.59
CA GLY A 117 5.15 -2.72 10.64
C GLY A 117 4.54 -3.36 9.39
N MET A 118 4.25 -2.62 8.33
CA MET A 118 3.72 -3.22 7.10
C MET A 118 4.85 -3.72 6.19
N ILE A 119 4.60 -4.79 5.45
CA ILE A 119 5.52 -5.28 4.42
C ILE A 119 5.12 -4.63 3.09
N VAL A 120 6.13 -4.19 2.35
CA VAL A 120 5.97 -3.58 1.02
C VAL A 120 6.67 -4.46 -0.01
N ASP A 121 5.96 -4.80 -1.08
CA ASP A 121 6.54 -5.32 -2.32
C ASP A 121 6.36 -4.26 -3.39
N PHE A 122 7.45 -3.74 -3.96
CA PHE A 122 7.34 -2.77 -5.04
C PHE A 122 8.16 -3.16 -6.26
N ALA A 123 7.68 -2.69 -7.41
CA ALA A 123 8.38 -2.78 -8.68
C ALA A 123 8.32 -1.42 -9.39
N ILE A 124 9.43 -1.03 -10.02
CA ILE A 124 9.52 0.18 -10.84
C ILE A 124 9.51 -0.26 -12.29
N HIS A 125 8.56 0.33 -13.03
CA HIS A 125 8.38 0.10 -14.45
C HIS A 125 8.74 1.38 -15.20
N ASP A 126 9.52 1.23 -16.26
CA ASP A 126 9.85 2.29 -17.21
C ASP A 126 9.77 1.70 -18.63
N PRO A 127 8.58 1.72 -19.25
CA PRO A 127 8.38 1.16 -20.58
C PRO A 127 9.15 1.97 -21.62
N TYR A 128 9.58 1.30 -22.70
CA TYR A 128 10.30 1.95 -23.78
C TYR A 128 9.51 3.12 -24.41
N PRO A 129 10.16 4.26 -24.72
CA PRO A 129 11.58 4.54 -24.52
C PRO A 129 11.93 4.85 -23.05
N PRO A 130 13.12 4.46 -22.56
CA PRO A 130 13.54 4.72 -21.17
C PRO A 130 13.42 6.19 -20.78
N GLY A 131 13.00 6.46 -19.54
CA GLY A 131 12.76 7.80 -18.98
C GLY A 131 11.41 8.41 -19.40
N HIS A 132 10.62 7.73 -20.24
CA HIS A 132 9.36 8.29 -20.74
C HIS A 132 8.22 8.18 -19.72
N ASN A 133 8.13 7.06 -19.00
CA ASN A 133 7.03 6.85 -18.06
C ASN A 133 7.45 6.01 -16.85
N PRO A 134 8.45 6.47 -16.07
CA PRO A 134 8.84 5.76 -14.87
C PRO A 134 7.72 5.83 -13.82
N HIS A 135 7.30 4.68 -13.32
CA HIS A 135 6.27 4.58 -12.29
C HIS A 135 6.51 3.36 -11.40
N ALA A 136 6.14 3.47 -10.13
CA ALA A 136 6.25 2.41 -9.16
C ALA A 136 4.88 1.79 -8.89
N HIS A 137 4.79 0.46 -8.95
CA HIS A 137 3.71 -0.32 -8.36
C HIS A 137 4.13 -0.74 -6.97
N VAL A 138 3.38 -0.33 -5.96
CA VAL A 138 3.59 -0.66 -4.55
C VAL A 138 2.43 -1.53 -4.10
N LEU A 139 2.71 -2.77 -3.72
CA LEU A 139 1.77 -3.72 -3.16
C LEU A 139 2.06 -3.86 -1.66
N LEU A 140 1.08 -3.51 -0.86
CA LEU A 140 1.19 -3.36 0.59
C LEU A 140 0.31 -4.39 1.29
N THR A 141 0.84 -5.03 2.32
CA THR A 141 0.06 -5.94 3.15
C THR A 141 -1.10 -5.22 3.85
N MET A 142 -2.25 -5.88 3.98
CA MET A 142 -3.40 -5.30 4.68
C MET A 142 -3.25 -5.29 6.20
N ARG A 143 -2.24 -5.99 6.71
CA ARG A 143 -1.91 -6.15 8.13
C ARG A 143 -0.44 -5.79 8.34
N ALA A 144 -0.17 -5.15 9.47
CA ALA A 144 1.18 -4.97 9.97
C ALA A 144 1.63 -6.20 10.78
N MET A 145 2.94 -6.32 11.01
CA MET A 145 3.56 -7.29 11.90
C MET A 145 3.69 -6.73 13.31
N ASP A 146 3.41 -7.57 14.31
CA ASP A 146 3.73 -7.30 15.71
C ASP A 146 5.19 -7.59 16.04
N GLU A 147 5.64 -7.21 17.24
CA GLU A 147 7.02 -7.39 17.72
C GLU A 147 7.55 -8.84 17.68
N HIS A 148 6.67 -9.82 17.49
CA HIS A 148 7.01 -11.25 17.39
C HIS A 148 6.87 -11.80 15.96
N GLY A 149 6.70 -10.93 14.96
CA GLY A 149 6.57 -11.31 13.56
C GLY A 149 5.22 -11.93 13.20
N LYS A 150 4.18 -11.71 14.01
CA LYS A 150 2.82 -12.20 13.73
C LYS A 150 1.97 -11.12 13.10
N TRP A 151 1.07 -11.53 12.20
CA TRP A 151 0.09 -10.64 11.58
C TRP A 151 -0.86 -10.03 12.63
N LEU A 152 -0.89 -8.70 12.70
CA LEU A 152 -1.86 -7.97 13.51
C LEU A 152 -3.28 -8.08 12.92
N PRO A 153 -4.32 -7.85 13.74
CA PRO A 153 -5.67 -7.58 13.24
C PRO A 153 -5.67 -6.39 12.27
N LYS A 154 -6.52 -6.45 11.24
CA LYS A 154 -6.76 -5.27 10.37
C LYS A 154 -7.25 -4.09 11.21
N SER A 155 -6.68 -2.91 10.96
CA SER A 155 -7.15 -1.64 11.51
C SER A 155 -8.66 -1.47 11.29
N ARG A 156 -9.42 -1.19 12.35
CA ARG A 156 -10.83 -0.79 12.25
C ARG A 156 -10.92 0.72 12.36
N LYS A 157 -11.61 1.34 11.40
CA LYS A 157 -12.00 2.75 11.49
C LYS A 157 -13.11 2.88 12.55
N VAL A 158 -12.89 3.76 13.51
CA VAL A 158 -13.89 4.13 14.54
C VAL A 158 -14.14 5.62 14.42
N TYR A 159 -15.40 6.03 14.57
CA TYR A 159 -15.74 7.45 14.58
C TYR A 159 -15.13 8.13 15.80
N ASP A 160 -14.57 9.33 15.59
CA ASP A 160 -14.30 10.20 16.72
C ASP A 160 -15.63 10.72 17.24
N LEU A 161 -15.77 10.67 18.56
CA LEU A 161 -16.93 11.16 19.28
C LEU A 161 -16.56 12.47 19.99
N ASP A 162 -17.47 13.42 20.03
CA ASP A 162 -17.33 14.63 20.85
C ASP A 162 -17.63 14.35 22.33
N GLU A 163 -17.62 15.40 23.15
CA GLU A 163 -17.91 15.34 24.59
C GLU A 163 -19.30 14.79 24.93
N ASN A 164 -20.24 14.84 23.99
CA ASN A 164 -21.61 14.32 24.14
C ASN A 164 -21.76 12.90 23.60
N GLY A 165 -20.68 12.29 23.09
CA GLY A 165 -20.70 10.97 22.47
C GLY A 165 -21.22 10.97 21.03
N GLU A 166 -21.40 12.13 20.39
CA GLU A 166 -21.86 12.24 19.01
C GLU A 166 -20.70 12.24 18.03
N ARG A 167 -20.94 11.77 16.79
CA ARG A 167 -19.89 11.69 15.77
C ARG A 167 -19.45 13.09 15.34
N ILE A 168 -18.17 13.38 15.44
CA ILE A 168 -17.60 14.66 15.02
C ILE A 168 -17.76 14.83 13.51
N LYS A 169 -18.56 15.80 13.08
CA LYS A 169 -18.71 16.19 11.66
C LYS A 169 -17.48 16.98 11.21
N LEU A 170 -16.97 16.67 10.02
CA LEU A 170 -15.94 17.48 9.38
C LEU A 170 -16.62 18.69 8.71
N PRO A 171 -16.01 19.89 8.78
CA PRO A 171 -16.51 21.04 8.04
C PRO A 171 -16.53 20.68 6.55
N VAL A 172 -17.71 20.80 5.95
CA VAL A 172 -17.87 20.56 4.51
C VAL A 172 -17.19 21.72 3.79
N GLN A 173 -15.99 21.50 3.26
CA GLN A 173 -15.49 22.40 2.21
C GLN A 173 -16.38 22.17 1.00
N ALA A 174 -17.09 23.22 0.59
CA ALA A 174 -18.02 23.23 -0.52
C ALA A 174 -17.29 22.90 -1.82
N LEU A 175 -17.19 21.62 -2.15
CA LEU A 175 -17.03 21.17 -3.53
C LEU A 175 -18.44 20.89 -4.05
N PRO A 176 -18.88 21.58 -5.12
CA PRO A 176 -20.22 21.39 -5.65
C PRO A 176 -20.42 19.91 -6.03
N GLY A 177 -21.43 19.27 -5.43
CA GLY A 177 -21.85 17.90 -5.76
C GLY A 177 -21.72 16.83 -4.65
N SER A 178 -21.19 17.14 -3.46
CA SER A 178 -21.12 16.13 -2.38
C SER A 178 -22.25 16.26 -1.35
N ASN A 179 -23.39 15.60 -1.57
CA ASN A 179 -24.54 15.56 -0.64
C ASN A 179 -24.36 14.60 0.57
N GLY A 180 -23.13 14.43 1.06
CA GLY A 180 -22.82 13.52 2.18
C GLY A 180 -22.22 14.23 3.38
N SER A 181 -22.78 14.00 4.57
CA SER A 181 -22.13 14.39 5.83
C SER A 181 -20.81 13.62 5.99
N LYS A 182 -19.67 14.32 6.04
CA LYS A 182 -18.36 13.72 6.31
C LYS A 182 -18.09 13.74 7.82
N TYR A 183 -17.60 12.64 8.37
CA TYR A 183 -17.28 12.50 9.79
C TYR A 183 -15.79 12.26 10.00
N ARG A 184 -15.26 12.72 11.14
CA ARG A 184 -13.89 12.43 11.56
C ARG A 184 -13.79 10.97 11.99
N LEU A 185 -12.80 10.27 11.46
CA LEU A 185 -12.52 8.87 11.75
C LEU A 185 -11.10 8.76 12.31
N ARG A 186 -10.94 7.93 13.33
CA ARG A 186 -9.63 7.44 13.78
C ARG A 186 -9.46 5.97 13.43
N SER A 187 -8.23 5.57 13.19
CA SER A 187 -7.88 4.16 13.20
C SER A 187 -7.62 3.73 14.63
N VAL A 188 -8.25 2.63 15.05
CA VAL A 188 -7.98 2.05 16.37
C VAL A 188 -7.14 0.80 16.16
N HIS A 189 -5.84 0.92 16.42
CA HIS A 189 -5.02 -0.24 16.73
C HIS A 189 -5.39 -0.71 18.13
N ARG A 190 -5.79 -1.98 18.27
CA ARG A 190 -6.00 -2.61 19.58
C ARG A 190 -4.62 -2.87 20.21
N ARG A 191 -3.94 -1.84 20.70
CA ARG A 191 -2.97 -1.90 21.82
C ARG A 191 -2.51 -0.49 22.22
N ARG A 192 -2.50 -0.29 23.55
CA ARG A 192 -2.00 0.88 24.26
C ARG A 192 -0.51 1.02 23.98
N HIS A 193 -0.06 2.05 23.28
CA HIS A 193 1.20 2.74 23.55
C HIS A 193 1.11 4.16 22.97
N HIS A 194 1.37 5.13 23.83
CA HIS A 194 1.37 6.55 23.51
C HIS A 194 2.66 6.86 22.75
N VAL A 195 2.60 7.02 21.43
CA VAL A 195 3.69 7.62 20.66
C VAL A 195 3.11 8.82 19.90
N ARG A 196 3.45 10.02 20.38
CA ARG A 196 3.23 11.27 19.65
C ARG A 196 4.22 11.32 18.48
N SER A 197 3.84 10.84 17.30
CA SER A 197 4.63 11.09 16.10
C SER A 197 4.19 12.43 15.47
N LYS A 198 4.97 13.49 15.71
CA LYS A 198 5.04 14.63 14.80
C LYS A 198 5.95 14.23 13.64
N LEU A 199 5.44 14.12 12.42
CA LEU A 199 6.21 14.51 11.23
C LEU A 199 5.29 14.84 10.05
N VAL A 200 5.41 16.08 9.62
CA VAL A 200 4.90 16.66 8.39
C VAL A 200 5.99 16.45 7.34
N CYS A 201 5.72 15.75 6.25
CA CYS A 201 6.52 15.89 5.04
C CYS A 201 5.75 16.75 4.03
N PHE A 202 6.33 17.90 3.74
CA PHE A 202 5.84 18.88 2.79
C PHE A 202 6.12 18.39 1.36
N PHE A 203 5.08 18.16 0.57
CA PHE A 203 5.13 18.44 -0.87
C PHE A 203 4.44 19.78 -1.08
N ARG A 204 5.22 20.87 -1.01
CA ARG A 204 4.69 22.23 -1.23
C ARG A 204 4.56 22.47 -2.73
N LYS A 205 3.36 22.23 -3.26
CA LYS A 205 2.60 23.10 -4.18
C LYS A 205 1.51 22.28 -4.88
N ASN A 206 0.46 21.96 -4.13
CA ASN A 206 -0.94 22.21 -4.50
C ASN A 206 -1.83 21.55 -3.45
N LYS A 207 -2.79 22.33 -2.97
CA LYS A 207 -3.64 22.07 -1.82
C LYS A 207 -4.45 20.77 -1.99
N GLN A 208 -3.88 19.62 -1.64
CA GLN A 208 -4.64 18.40 -1.43
C GLN A 208 -4.13 17.69 -0.19
N LEU A 209 -4.93 17.79 0.87
CA LEU A 209 -4.73 17.12 2.14
C LEU A 209 -5.06 15.63 1.94
N LEU A 210 -4.07 14.77 1.68
CA LEU A 210 -4.27 13.33 1.82
C LEU A 210 -4.20 12.97 3.30
N ILE A 211 -5.38 12.76 3.90
CA ILE A 211 -5.48 12.12 5.21
C ILE A 211 -5.26 10.62 4.99
N PHE A 212 -4.06 10.13 5.34
CA PHE A 212 -3.80 8.69 5.43
C PHE A 212 -4.33 8.17 6.77
N VAL A 213 -5.43 7.43 6.73
CA VAL A 213 -5.86 6.60 7.86
C VAL A 213 -5.27 5.21 7.63
N LEU A 214 -4.18 4.90 8.34
CA LEU A 214 -3.59 3.57 8.46
C LEU A 214 -4.34 2.72 9.47
#